data_AF-A0A094HNU0-F1
#
_entry.id   AF-A0A094HNU0-F1
#
_cell.length_a   1.000
_cell.length_b   1.000
_cell.length_c   1.000
_cell.angle_alpha   90.00
_cell.angle_beta   90.00
_cell.angle_gamma   90.00
#
_symmetry.space_group_name_H-M   'P 1'
#
loop_
_entity.id
_entity.type
_entity.pdbx_description
1 polymer ?
#
loop_
_entity_poly.entity_id
_entity_poly.type
_entity_poly.pdbx_seq_one_letter_code
_entity_poly.pdbx_strand_id
1 'polypeptide(L)'
;MPISKKARVQRDHKKAEAAGTRAPVKANGLPVKAPKPTSICANCRKEIVSSNKTQLQVHAETHDQKLWPKEKCWPNDFPVTA
;
A
#
# COMPACT_ATOMS: atom_id res chain seq x y z
N MET A 1 -25.83 3.82 -36.59
CA MET A 1 -25.82 2.41 -36.12
C MET A 1 -26.18 2.39 -34.65
N PRO A 2 -27.11 1.52 -34.20
CA PRO A 2 -27.46 1.40 -32.80
C PRO A 2 -26.22 0.97 -32.01
N ILE A 3 -26.01 1.59 -30.84
CA ILE A 3 -24.87 1.25 -29.99
C ILE A 3 -25.05 -0.18 -29.48
N SER A 4 -24.00 -0.99 -29.66
CA SER A 4 -24.00 -2.36 -29.18
C SER A 4 -24.21 -2.42 -27.66
N LYS A 5 -24.82 -3.51 -27.18
CA LYS A 5 -25.02 -3.75 -25.74
C LYS A 5 -23.71 -3.60 -24.95
N LYS A 6 -22.59 -4.05 -25.51
CA LYS A 6 -21.25 -3.92 -24.90
C LYS A 6 -20.82 -2.46 -24.71
N ALA A 7 -21.00 -1.64 -25.73
CA ALA A 7 -20.64 -0.22 -25.67
C ALA A 7 -21.60 0.61 -24.78
N ARG A 8 -22.83 0.14 -24.55
CA ARG A 8 -23.69 0.70 -23.49
C ARG A 8 -23.11 0.37 -22.10
N VAL A 9 -22.83 -0.91 -21.82
CA VAL A 9 -22.28 -1.36 -20.53
C VAL A 9 -20.94 -0.70 -20.20
N GLN A 10 -20.04 -0.55 -21.16
CA GLN A 10 -18.77 0.17 -20.95
C GLN A 10 -18.97 1.63 -20.56
N ARG A 11 -19.97 2.31 -21.14
CA ARG A 11 -20.30 3.70 -20.76
C ARG A 11 -20.87 3.77 -19.34
N ASP A 12 -21.73 2.83 -18.95
CA ASP A 12 -22.23 2.74 -17.57
C ASP A 12 -21.11 2.43 -16.57
N HIS A 13 -20.19 1.51 -16.89
CA HIS A 13 -19.02 1.27 -16.06
C HIS A 13 -18.17 2.53 -15.94
N LYS A 14 -17.87 3.24 -17.04
CA LYS A 14 -17.09 4.48 -17.01
C LYS A 14 -17.77 5.57 -16.19
N LYS A 15 -19.11 5.67 -16.24
CA LYS A 15 -19.89 6.58 -15.38
C LYS A 15 -19.80 6.19 -13.91
N ALA A 16 -19.90 4.90 -13.58
CA ALA A 16 -19.78 4.42 -12.21
C ALA A 16 -18.36 4.57 -11.63
N GLU A 17 -17.33 4.39 -12.45
CA GLU A 17 -15.93 4.68 -12.10
C GLU A 17 -15.72 6.19 -11.86
N ALA A 18 -16.25 7.05 -12.73
CA ALA A 18 -16.18 8.50 -12.56
C ALA A 18 -16.96 9.00 -11.32
N ALA A 19 -18.05 8.33 -10.96
CA ALA A 19 -18.79 8.58 -9.72
C ALA A 19 -18.13 7.97 -8.47
N GLY A 20 -17.05 7.19 -8.63
CA GLY A 20 -16.37 6.51 -7.53
C GLY A 20 -17.18 5.38 -6.88
N THR A 21 -18.29 4.94 -7.48
CA THR A 21 -19.21 3.95 -6.90
C THR A 21 -18.88 2.52 -7.29
N ARG A 22 -17.98 2.31 -8.26
CA ARG A 22 -17.52 0.97 -8.65
C ARG A 22 -16.32 0.56 -7.79
N ALA A 23 -16.53 -0.43 -6.93
CA ALA A 23 -15.46 -1.02 -6.15
C ALA A 23 -14.45 -1.74 -7.07
N PRO A 24 -13.13 -1.58 -6.82
CA PRO A 24 -12.12 -2.28 -7.59
C PRO A 24 -12.25 -3.79 -7.35
N VAL A 25 -12.41 -4.55 -8.43
CA VAL A 25 -12.47 -6.01 -8.42
C VAL A 25 -11.34 -6.57 -9.28
N LYS A 26 -10.80 -7.73 -8.89
CA LYS A 26 -9.88 -8.50 -9.72
C LYS A 26 -10.60 -9.01 -10.98
N ALA A 27 -9.85 -9.50 -11.97
CA ALA A 27 -10.40 -10.11 -13.18
C ALA A 27 -11.41 -11.25 -12.87
N ASN A 28 -11.23 -11.95 -11.75
CA ASN A 28 -12.09 -13.03 -11.27
C ASN A 28 -13.31 -12.54 -10.46
N GLY A 29 -13.59 -11.23 -10.43
CA GLY A 29 -14.75 -10.66 -9.74
C GLY A 29 -14.63 -10.48 -8.22
N LEU A 30 -13.53 -10.93 -7.61
CA LEU A 30 -13.28 -10.74 -6.19
C LEU A 30 -12.86 -9.29 -5.87
N PRO A 31 -13.39 -8.67 -4.80
CA PRO A 31 -12.95 -7.34 -4.35
C PRO A 31 -11.43 -7.24 -4.13
N VAL A 32 -10.83 -6.14 -4.58
CA VAL A 32 -9.43 -5.82 -4.30
C VAL A 32 -9.32 -5.34 -2.86
N LYS A 33 -8.57 -6.08 -2.04
CA LYS A 33 -8.24 -5.65 -0.67
C LYS A 33 -7.33 -4.43 -0.75
N ALA A 34 -7.64 -3.41 0.06
CA ALA A 34 -6.82 -2.20 0.15
C ALA A 34 -5.35 -2.56 0.47
N PRO A 35 -4.37 -1.87 -0.14
CA PRO A 35 -2.97 -2.08 0.16
C PRO A 35 -2.72 -1.86 1.66
N LYS A 36 -1.92 -2.74 2.26
CA LYS A 36 -1.54 -2.60 3.67
C LYS A 36 -0.69 -1.33 3.81
N PRO A 37 -0.83 -0.58 4.92
CA PRO A 37 0.02 0.57 5.16
C PRO A 37 1.48 0.10 5.20
N THR A 38 2.34 0.84 4.48
CA THR A 38 3.78 0.61 4.44
C THR A 38 4.51 1.78 5.08
N SER A 39 5.60 1.47 5.76
CA SER A 39 6.58 2.43 6.20
C SER A 39 7.75 2.39 5.21
N ILE A 40 8.39 3.55 4.95
CA ILE A 40 9.65 3.66 4.17
C ILE A 40 10.88 3.79 5.09
N CYS A 41 11.89 2.95 4.90
CA CYS A 41 13.12 3.00 5.70
C CYS A 41 13.90 4.28 5.38
N ALA A 42 14.27 5.07 6.39
CA ALA A 42 14.99 6.32 6.19
C ALA A 42 16.41 6.15 5.62
N ASN A 43 17.03 4.97 5.78
CA ASN A 43 18.37 4.67 5.27
C ASN A 43 18.33 4.22 3.80
N CYS A 44 17.70 3.07 3.53
CA CYS A 44 17.73 2.44 2.21
C CYS A 44 16.45 2.60 1.38
N ARG A 45 15.45 3.34 1.89
CA ARG A 45 14.16 3.61 1.22
C ARG A 45 13.33 2.37 0.89
N LYS A 46 13.62 1.23 1.50
CA LYS A 46 12.81 0.01 1.36
C LYS A 46 11.44 0.22 2.00
N GLU A 47 10.40 -0.13 1.26
CA GLU A 47 9.02 -0.16 1.76
C GLU A 47 8.74 -1.49 2.46
N ILE A 48 8.28 -1.42 3.70
CA ILE A 48 7.93 -2.57 4.53
C ILE A 48 6.56 -2.34 5.16
N VAL A 49 5.80 -3.39 5.39
CA VAL A 49 4.46 -3.29 5.99
C VAL A 49 4.56 -2.76 7.42
N SER A 50 3.98 -1.58 7.68
CA SER A 50 4.12 -0.85 8.96
C SER A 50 3.52 -1.61 10.13
N SER A 51 2.46 -2.38 9.89
CA SER A 51 1.80 -3.19 10.93
C SER A 51 2.69 -4.32 11.46
N ASN A 52 3.77 -4.69 10.76
CA ASN A 52 4.66 -5.77 11.17
C ASN A 52 5.96 -5.23 11.77
N LYS A 53 5.90 -4.83 13.04
CA LYS A 53 7.05 -4.28 13.78
C LYS A 53 8.25 -5.22 13.82
N THR A 54 8.05 -6.52 13.85
CA THR A 54 9.14 -7.51 13.81
C THR A 54 9.92 -7.43 12.50
N GLN A 55 9.23 -7.30 11.36
CA GLN A 55 9.91 -7.12 10.07
C GLN A 55 10.70 -5.81 10.00
N LEU A 56 10.18 -4.73 10.60
CA LEU A 56 10.88 -3.45 10.67
C LEU A 56 12.15 -3.54 11.54
N GLN A 57 12.10 -4.31 12.64
CA GLN A 57 13.25 -4.58 13.50
C GLN A 57 14.31 -5.43 12.79
N VAL A 58 13.91 -6.58 12.23
CA VAL A 58 14.83 -7.45 11.47
C VAL A 58 15.45 -6.70 10.30
N HIS A 59 14.70 -5.81 9.64
CA HIS A 59 15.27 -4.96 8.61
C HIS A 59 16.26 -3.94 9.18
N ALA A 60 15.97 -3.32 10.32
CA ALA A 60 16.92 -2.43 10.98
C ALA A 60 18.22 -3.15 11.38
N GLU A 61 18.15 -4.43 11.74
CA GLU A 61 19.32 -5.27 12.05
C GLU A 61 20.22 -5.53 10.83
N THR A 62 19.72 -5.35 9.60
CA THR A 62 20.54 -5.43 8.37
C THR A 62 21.41 -4.20 8.14
N HIS A 63 21.16 -3.12 8.88
CA HIS A 63 22.00 -1.92 8.89
C HIS A 63 23.00 -2.00 10.04
N ASP A 64 24.05 -1.19 9.97
CA ASP A 64 25.00 -1.06 11.08
C ASP A 64 24.26 -0.55 12.32
N GLN A 65 24.04 -1.43 13.31
CA GLN A 65 23.24 -1.11 14.49
C GLN A 65 23.89 -0.06 15.39
N LYS A 66 25.21 0.12 15.30
CA LYS A 66 25.96 1.08 16.10
C LYS A 66 25.79 2.50 15.55
N LEU A 67 25.77 2.65 14.23
CA LEU A 67 25.58 3.94 13.54
C LEU A 67 24.10 4.24 13.24
N TRP A 68 23.29 3.20 13.09
CA TRP A 68 21.94 3.29 12.56
C TRP A 68 20.96 2.34 13.27
N PRO A 69 20.48 2.72 14.47
CA PRO A 69 19.49 1.94 15.19
C PRO A 69 18.11 1.97 14.52
N LYS A 70 17.23 1.05 14.92
CA LYS A 70 15.84 0.90 14.41
C LYS A 70 15.00 2.17 14.49
N GLU A 71 15.22 2.99 15.52
CA GLU A 71 14.55 4.28 15.72
C GLU A 71 14.88 5.28 14.62
N LYS A 72 16.12 5.21 14.08
CA LYS A 72 16.56 6.06 12.99
C LYS A 72 16.08 5.56 11.63
N CYS A 73 15.88 4.24 11.47
CA CYS A 73 15.22 3.67 10.30
C CYS A 73 13.74 4.04 10.21
N TRP A 74 13.06 4.06 11.36
CA TRP A 74 11.61 4.16 11.46
C TRP A 74 11.15 5.11 12.58
N PRO A 75 11.33 6.44 12.43
CA PRO A 75 11.03 7.38 13.51
C PRO A 75 9.56 7.39 13.95
N ASN A 76 8.65 7.08 13.01
CA ASN A 76 7.20 7.06 13.26
C ASN A 76 6.74 5.74 13.91
N ASP A 77 7.42 4.62 13.65
CA ASP A 77 7.01 3.30 14.16
C ASP A 77 7.73 2.94 15.48
N PHE A 78 8.94 3.49 15.70
CA PHE A 78 9.74 3.37 16.92
C PHE A 78 10.13 4.76 17.43
N PRO A 79 9.25 5.44 18.19
CA PRO A 79 9.60 6.70 18.82
C PRO A 79 10.71 6.48 19.85
N VAL A 80 11.71 7.36 19.85
CA VAL A 80 12.69 7.47 20.94
C VAL A 80 11.96 8.13 22.10
N THR A 81 11.28 7.35 22.94
CA THR A 81 10.77 7.87 24.21
C THR A 81 11.97 8.16 25.09
N ALA A 82 12.16 9.45 25.39
CA ALA A 82 13.16 9.99 26.31
C ALA A 82 13.01 9.42 27.72
#